data_AF-A0A5C2HM42-F1
#
_entry.id   AF-A0A5C2HM42-F1
#
_cell.length_a   1.000
_cell.length_b   1.000
_cell.length_c   1.000
_cell.angle_alpha   90.00
_cell.angle_beta   90.00
_cell.angle_gamma   90.00
#
_symmetry.space_group_name_H-M   'P 1'
#
loop_
_entity.id
_entity.type
_entity.pdbx_description
1 polymer ?
#
loop_
_entity_poly.entity_id
_entity_poly.type
_entity_poly.pdbx_seq_one_letter_code
_entity_poly.pdbx_strand_id
1 'polypeptide(L)'
;MTDSPPTVAEFNRQIVSLMRQLGTQAFCAQPDKKPDYTLFIDGDQVVAEPKGAPRYPYGLYHTIDSGLSDTDIGHHVDRWLASGEAYQEFLAMNVCRYNC
;
A
#
# COMPACT_ATOMS: atom_id res chain seq x y z
N MET A 1 17.44 -17.86 2.34
CA MET A 1 17.37 -16.45 2.78
C MET A 1 16.11 -16.36 3.60
N THR A 2 16.23 -16.02 4.89
CA THR A 2 15.08 -15.94 5.79
C THR A 2 14.29 -14.71 5.39
N ASP A 3 13.30 -14.90 4.52
CA ASP A 3 12.41 -13.84 4.03
C ASP A 3 11.44 -13.54 5.20
N SER A 4 11.91 -12.77 6.18
CA SER A 4 11.06 -12.30 7.27
C SER A 4 10.31 -11.06 6.80
N PRO A 5 8.99 -10.94 7.05
CA PRO A 5 8.24 -9.76 6.66
C PRO A 5 8.85 -8.52 7.34
N PRO A 6 8.88 -7.36 6.67
CA PRO A 6 9.31 -6.12 7.29
C PRO A 6 8.43 -5.84 8.50
N THR A 7 8.98 -5.24 9.55
CA THR A 7 8.15 -4.85 10.70
C THR A 7 7.08 -3.83 10.27
N VAL A 8 5.96 -3.75 11.00
CA VAL A 8 4.91 -2.74 10.72
C VAL A 8 5.47 -1.32 10.63
N ALA A 9 6.48 -1.00 11.44
CA ALA A 9 7.13 0.32 11.43
C ALA A 9 8.01 0.53 10.18
N GLU A 10 8.65 -0.52 9.66
CA GLU A 10 9.39 -0.45 8.38
C GLU A 10 8.44 -0.34 7.20
N PHE A 11 7.40 -1.17 7.17
CA PHE A 11 6.36 -1.13 6.16
C PHE A 11 5.72 0.27 6.07
N ASN A 12 5.28 0.82 7.20
CA ASN A 12 4.68 2.15 7.25
C ASN A 12 5.66 3.25 6.78
N ARG A 13 6.94 3.17 7.19
CA ARG A 13 7.96 4.14 6.76
C ARG A 13 8.17 4.11 5.25
N GLN A 14 8.21 2.92 4.65
CA GLN A 14 8.42 2.76 3.21
C GLN A 14 7.22 3.30 2.42
N ILE A 15 5.99 3.03 2.86
CA ILE A 15 4.79 3.58 2.23
C ILE A 15 4.77 5.11 2.30
N VAL A 16 5.06 5.69 3.47
CA VAL A 16 5.12 7.15 3.61
C VAL A 16 6.18 7.76 2.68
N SER A 17 7.32 7.08 2.50
CA SER A 17 8.34 7.52 1.54
C SER A 17 7.81 7.51 0.10
N LEU A 18 7.15 6.41 -0.33
CA LEU A 18 6.56 6.30 -1.66
C LEU A 18 5.48 7.36 -1.90
N MET A 19 4.66 7.64 -0.90
CA MET A 19 3.61 8.66 -0.98
C MET A 19 4.17 10.08 -1.07
N ARG A 20 5.30 10.36 -0.40
CA ARG A 20 6.00 11.65 -0.57
C ARG A 20 6.60 11.81 -1.97
N GLN A 21 6.99 10.71 -2.61
CA GLN A 21 7.61 10.73 -3.94
C GLN A 21 6.59 10.78 -5.08
N LEU A 22 5.53 9.97 -4.99
CA LEU A 22 4.55 9.76 -6.06
C LEU A 22 3.20 10.45 -5.81
N GLY A 23 2.99 10.97 -4.60
CA GLY A 23 1.74 11.58 -4.16
C GLY A 23 0.82 10.55 -3.51
N THR A 24 0.28 10.88 -2.33
CA THR A 24 -0.61 9.99 -1.56
C THR A 24 -1.83 9.54 -2.39
N GLN A 25 -2.40 10.46 -3.17
CA GLN A 25 -3.57 10.21 -4.02
C GLN A 25 -3.32 9.16 -5.09
N ALA A 26 -2.07 9.02 -5.52
CA ALA A 26 -1.71 8.08 -6.56
C ALA A 26 -1.89 6.62 -6.12
N PHE A 27 -1.98 6.37 -4.81
CA PHE A 27 -2.24 5.06 -4.17
C PHE A 27 -3.67 4.91 -3.66
N CYS A 28 -4.50 5.95 -3.82
CA CYS A 28 -5.87 5.96 -3.36
C CYS A 28 -6.81 5.87 -4.57
N ALA A 29 -7.88 5.12 -4.41
CA ALA A 29 -8.90 4.99 -5.45
C ALA A 29 -10.29 5.22 -4.87
N GLN A 30 -11.17 5.77 -5.71
CA GLN A 30 -12.60 5.76 -5.41
C GLN A 30 -13.14 4.33 -5.52
N PRO A 31 -14.30 4.04 -4.88
CA PRO A 31 -15.04 2.82 -5.15
C PRO A 31 -15.21 2.63 -6.65
N ASP A 32 -15.01 1.40 -7.13
CA ASP A 32 -15.07 1.01 -8.55
C ASP A 32 -13.99 1.61 -9.48
N LYS A 33 -13.02 2.35 -8.93
CA LYS A 33 -11.84 2.82 -9.66
C LYS A 33 -10.58 2.13 -9.18
N LYS A 34 -9.52 2.21 -9.98
CA LYS A 34 -8.18 1.76 -9.60
C LYS A 34 -7.21 2.93 -9.50
N PRO A 35 -6.29 2.91 -8.52
CA PRO A 35 -5.34 3.99 -8.27
C PRO A 35 -4.26 4.00 -9.36
N ASP A 36 -3.52 5.09 -9.53
CA ASP A 36 -2.45 5.12 -10.55
C ASP A 36 -1.30 4.16 -10.23
N TYR A 37 -1.05 3.94 -8.94
CA TYR A 37 -0.10 2.98 -8.41
C TYR A 37 -0.76 2.08 -7.38
N THR A 38 -0.34 0.84 -7.37
CA THR A 38 -0.65 -0.11 -6.30
C THR A 38 0.61 -0.47 -5.55
N LEU A 39 0.51 -0.67 -4.25
CA LEU A 39 1.61 -1.10 -3.41
C LEU A 39 1.81 -2.61 -3.55
N PHE A 40 3.03 -3.02 -3.81
CA PHE A 40 3.45 -4.41 -3.83
C PHE A 40 4.64 -4.57 -2.90
N ILE A 41 4.94 -5.80 -2.49
CA ILE A 41 6.08 -6.06 -1.62
C ILE A 41 6.98 -7.08 -2.28
N ASP A 42 8.26 -6.74 -2.36
CA ASP A 42 9.29 -7.60 -2.90
C ASP A 42 10.34 -7.85 -1.81
N GLY A 43 10.21 -9.00 -1.14
CA GLY A 43 11.02 -9.34 0.03
C GLY A 43 10.64 -8.50 1.25
N ASP A 44 11.55 -7.64 1.69
CA ASP A 44 11.39 -6.69 2.79
C ASP A 44 11.04 -5.26 2.33
N GLN A 45 10.92 -5.04 1.02
CA GLN A 45 10.69 -3.72 0.44
C GLN A 45 9.27 -3.52 -0.09
N VAL A 46 8.68 -2.36 0.19
CA VAL A 46 7.43 -1.90 -0.42
C VAL A 46 7.79 -1.18 -1.71
N VAL A 47 7.17 -1.60 -2.81
CA VAL A 47 7.34 -1.02 -4.15
C VAL A 47 6.01 -0.51 -4.69
N ALA A 48 6.04 0.57 -5.45
CA ALA A 48 4.88 1.13 -6.12
C ALA A 48 4.84 0.67 -7.58
N GLU A 49 3.79 -0.06 -7.96
CA GLU A 49 3.61 -0.59 -9.30
C GLU A 49 2.57 0.23 -10.08
N PRO A 50 2.89 0.77 -11.27
CA PRO A 50 1.97 1.62 -12.04
C PRO A 50 0.91 0.80 -12.80
N LYS A 51 -0.16 1.49 -13.24
CA LYS A 51 -1.14 1.02 -14.25
C LYS A 51 -0.44 0.56 -15.54
N GLY A 52 -0.14 -0.74 -15.62
CA GLY A 52 0.58 -1.34 -16.75
C GLY A 52 1.58 -2.41 -16.33
N ALA A 53 1.96 -2.43 -15.05
CA ALA A 53 2.76 -3.52 -14.50
C ALA A 53 1.94 -4.82 -14.42
N PRO A 54 2.56 -6.00 -14.63
CA PRO A 54 1.88 -7.29 -14.49
C PRO A 54 1.30 -7.53 -13.10
N ARG A 55 1.94 -6.98 -12.06
CA ARG A 55 1.56 -7.14 -10.65
C ARG A 55 0.47 -6.15 -10.20
N TYR A 56 0.25 -5.08 -10.97
CA TYR A 56 -0.69 -4.01 -10.64
C TYR A 56 -2.09 -4.48 -10.24
N PRO A 57 -2.73 -5.46 -10.92
CA PRO A 57 -4.08 -5.90 -10.56
C PRO A 57 -4.18 -6.54 -9.17
N TYR A 58 -3.04 -6.98 -8.62
CA TYR A 58 -2.93 -7.72 -7.37
C TYR A 58 -2.24 -6.91 -6.28
N GLY A 59 -1.94 -5.63 -6.52
CA GLY A 59 -1.31 -4.79 -5.50
C GLY A 59 -2.33 -4.23 -4.51
N LEU A 60 -1.83 -3.91 -3.33
CA LEU A 60 -2.57 -3.28 -2.25
C LEU A 60 -2.85 -1.81 -2.59
N TYR A 61 -4.05 -1.33 -2.29
CA TYR A 61 -4.38 0.09 -2.39
C TYR A 61 -5.49 0.46 -1.43
N HIS A 62 -5.56 1.74 -1.07
CA HIS A 62 -6.58 2.23 -0.16
C HIS A 62 -7.78 2.78 -0.94
N THR A 63 -8.98 2.34 -0.58
CA THR A 63 -10.21 2.86 -1.17
C THR A 63 -10.70 4.04 -0.32
N ILE A 64 -10.94 5.19 -0.95
CA ILE A 64 -11.35 6.44 -0.31
C ILE A 64 -12.61 6.99 -0.96
N ASP A 65 -13.41 7.74 -0.21
CA ASP A 65 -14.59 8.40 -0.76
C ASP A 65 -14.24 9.48 -1.79
N SER A 66 -15.14 9.69 -2.75
CA SER A 66 -14.99 10.73 -3.76
C SER A 66 -15.17 12.12 -3.14
N GLY A 67 -14.31 13.08 -3.51
CA GLY A 67 -14.44 14.49 -3.10
C GLY A 67 -13.66 14.87 -1.84
N LEU A 68 -12.79 13.98 -1.33
CA LEU A 68 -11.85 14.32 -0.27
C LEU A 68 -10.76 15.26 -0.78
N SER A 69 -10.35 16.21 0.06
CA SER A 69 -9.18 17.06 -0.21
C SER A 69 -7.88 16.28 -0.05
N ASP A 70 -6.79 16.77 -0.65
CA ASP A 70 -5.45 16.19 -0.51
C ASP A 70 -5.05 15.93 0.95
N THR A 71 -5.42 16.86 1.84
CA THR A 71 -5.19 16.78 3.29
C THR A 71 -6.00 15.64 3.92
N ASP A 72 -7.28 15.52 3.56
CA ASP A 72 -8.15 14.45 4.09
C ASP A 72 -7.70 13.07 3.60
N ILE A 73 -7.25 12.98 2.34
CA ILE A 73 -6.66 11.76 1.79
C ILE A 73 -5.43 11.34 2.60
N GLY A 74 -4.55 12.31 2.93
CA GLY A 74 -3.42 12.08 3.81
C GLY A 74 -3.83 11.51 5.17
N HIS A 75 -4.84 12.11 5.81
CA HIS A 75 -5.35 11.63 7.09
C HIS A 75 -5.98 10.22 7.03
N HIS A 76 -6.71 9.91 5.96
CA HIS A 76 -7.28 8.57 5.75
C HIS A 76 -6.19 7.51 5.64
N VAL A 77 -5.15 7.80 4.86
CA VAL A 77 -4.02 6.91 4.68
C VAL A 77 -3.21 6.74 5.96
N ASP A 78 -2.91 7.83 6.67
CA ASP A 78 -2.22 7.76 7.96
C ASP A 78 -3.01 6.89 8.95
N ARG A 79 -4.34 7.01 8.95
CA ARG A 79 -5.22 6.19 9.77
C ARG A 79 -5.18 4.72 9.36
N TRP A 80 -5.19 4.42 8.06
CA TRP A 80 -5.09 3.07 7.51
C TRP A 80 -3.74 2.39 7.82
N LEU A 81 -2.65 3.17 7.84
CA LEU A 81 -1.33 2.69 8.28
C LEU A 81 -1.24 2.52 9.80
N ALA A 82 -1.80 3.46 10.57
CA ALA A 82 -1.78 3.45 12.03
C ALA A 82 -2.70 2.38 12.64
N SER A 83 -3.81 2.04 11.97
CA SER A 83 -4.69 0.94 12.39
C SER A 83 -4.03 -0.43 12.25
N GLY A 84 -2.95 -0.52 11.45
CA GLY A 84 -2.30 -1.77 11.09
C GLY A 84 -3.07 -2.59 10.05
N GLU A 85 -4.18 -2.06 9.52
CA GLU A 85 -5.00 -2.72 8.51
C GLU A 85 -4.20 -2.97 7.22
N ALA A 86 -3.47 -1.95 6.75
CA ALA A 86 -2.55 -2.08 5.62
C ALA A 86 -1.53 -3.21 5.81
N TYR A 87 -1.02 -3.38 7.03
CA TYR A 87 -0.05 -4.41 7.36
C TYR A 87 -0.68 -5.80 7.46
N GLN A 88 -1.91 -5.91 7.96
CA GLN A 88 -2.67 -7.17 7.96
C GLN A 88 -3.02 -7.61 6.54
N GLU A 89 -3.47 -6.69 5.68
CA GLU A 89 -3.71 -6.96 4.27
C GLU A 89 -2.43 -7.42 3.57
N PHE A 90 -1.30 -6.77 3.86
CA PHE A 90 0.02 -7.24 3.41
C PHE A 90 0.28 -8.70 3.80
N LEU A 91 0.16 -9.03 5.10
CA LEU A 91 0.41 -10.38 5.59
C LEU A 91 -0.52 -11.37 4.89
N ALA A 92 -1.81 -11.03 4.74
CA ALA A 92 -2.81 -11.84 4.07
C ALA A 92 -2.43 -12.14 2.59
N MET A 93 -1.94 -11.14 1.86
CA MET A 93 -1.49 -11.30 0.48
C MET A 93 -0.24 -12.18 0.35
N ASN A 94 0.56 -12.28 1.42
CA ASN A 94 1.85 -12.98 1.42
C ASN A 94 1.87 -14.21 2.35
N VAL A 95 0.71 -14.70 2.81
CA VAL A 95 0.62 -15.91 3.65
C VAL A 95 1.30 -17.11 3.01
N CYS A 96 1.20 -17.27 1.69
CA CYS A 96 1.88 -18.35 0.96
C CYS A 96 3.41 -18.20 0.91
N ARG A 97 3.96 -17.01 1.17
CA ARG A 97 5.41 -16.74 1.11
C ARG A 97 6.08 -16.86 2.49
N TYR A 98 5.37 -16.52 3.57
CA TYR A 98 5.90 -16.53 4.93
C TYR A 98 5.55 -17.79 5.75
N ASN A 99 4.68 -18.66 5.23
CA ASN A 99 4.17 -19.83 5.93
C ASN A 99 4.60 -21.16 5.28
N CYS A 100 5.71 -21.16 4.53
CA CYS A 100 6.30 -22.33 3.87
C CYS A 100 7.72 -22.65 4.39
#